data_AF-A0A1H9EHB7-F1
#
_entry.id   AF-A0A1H9EHB7-F1
#
_cell.length_a   1.000
_cell.length_b   1.000
_cell.length_c   1.000
_cell.angle_alpha   90.00
_cell.angle_beta   90.00
_cell.angle_gamma   90.00
#
_symmetry.space_group_name_H-M   'P 1'
#
loop_
_entity.id
_entity.type
_entity.pdbx_description
1 polymer ?
#
loop_
_entity_poly.entity_id
_entity_poly.type
_entity_poly.pdbx_seq_one_letter_code
_entity_poly.pdbx_strand_id
1 'polypeptide(L)'
;MSLMEQGARLFFRGLSEEIEPAIEDLRDLSEQMEPALREFAQTMGPALKELMEKVGDINMYHPPEMLPNGDIILRRKDDPLPPPEPPAESAPGEVEL
;
A
#
# COMPACT_ATOMS: atom_id res chain seq x y z
N MET A 1 31.57 -9.49 -29.90
CA MET A 1 31.22 -9.13 -28.52
C MET A 1 32.39 -8.40 -27.90
N SER A 2 32.16 -7.25 -27.26
CA SER A 2 33.26 -6.43 -26.72
C SER A 2 33.83 -7.06 -25.44
N LEU A 3 35.05 -6.68 -25.05
CA LEU A 3 35.68 -7.12 -23.81
C LEU A 3 34.88 -6.67 -22.57
N MET A 4 34.31 -5.46 -22.63
CA MET A 4 33.48 -4.88 -21.58
C MET A 4 32.17 -5.65 -21.38
N GLU A 5 31.55 -6.09 -22.47
CA GLU A 5 30.33 -6.90 -22.45
C GLU A 5 30.57 -8.27 -21.78
N GLN A 6 31.75 -8.85 -22.00
CA GLN A 6 32.17 -10.10 -21.34
C GLN A 6 32.50 -9.88 -19.86
N GLY A 7 33.19 -8.78 -19.52
CA GLY A 7 33.48 -8.42 -18.12
C GLY A 7 32.21 -8.17 -17.30
N ALA A 8 31.23 -7.46 -17.86
CA ALA A 8 29.94 -7.23 -17.21
C ALA A 8 29.19 -8.55 -16.96
N ARG A 9 29.18 -9.48 -17.92
CA ARG A 9 28.55 -10.80 -17.74
C ARG A 9 29.20 -11.62 -16.62
N LEU A 10 30.52 -11.61 -16.53
CA LEU A 10 31.25 -12.31 -15.46
C LEU A 10 30.97 -11.67 -14.09
N PHE A 11 30.90 -10.34 -14.02
CA PHE A 11 30.53 -9.61 -12.81
C PHE A 11 29.10 -9.93 -12.34
N PHE A 12 28.12 -9.88 -13.24
CA PHE A 12 26.73 -10.22 -12.90
C PHE A 12 26.57 -11.67 -12.47
N ARG A 13 27.28 -12.61 -13.10
CA ARG A 13 27.28 -14.01 -12.68
C ARG A 13 27.80 -14.16 -11.25
N GLY A 14 28.95 -13.55 -10.93
CA GLY A 14 29.49 -13.61 -9.57
C GLY A 14 28.56 -12.96 -8.53
N LEU A 15 27.91 -11.84 -8.88
CA LEU A 15 26.90 -11.22 -8.02
C LEU A 15 25.68 -12.14 -7.82
N SER A 16 25.20 -12.78 -8.88
CA SER A 16 24.07 -13.72 -8.80
C SER A 16 24.40 -14.94 -7.92
N GLU A 17 25.59 -15.51 -8.06
CA GLU A 17 26.05 -16.64 -7.25
C GLU A 17 26.16 -16.26 -5.76
N GLU A 18 26.54 -15.03 -5.44
CA GLU A 18 26.63 -14.54 -4.06
C GLU A 18 25.25 -14.29 -3.42
N ILE A 19 24.26 -13.83 -4.20
CA ILE A 19 22.90 -13.56 -3.68
C ILE A 19 22.00 -14.79 -3.68
N GLU A 20 22.35 -15.85 -4.41
CA GLU A 20 21.55 -17.07 -4.53
C GLU A 20 21.19 -17.70 -3.16
N PRO A 21 22.11 -17.82 -2.18
CA PRO A 21 21.78 -18.29 -0.84
C PRO A 21 20.75 -17.39 -0.14
N ALA A 22 20.88 -16.07 -0.26
CA ALA A 22 19.94 -15.14 0.36
C ALA A 22 18.54 -15.21 -0.28
N ILE A 23 18.45 -15.53 -1.58
CA ILE A 23 17.18 -15.76 -2.28
C ILE A 23 16.53 -17.06 -1.81
N GLU A 24 17.32 -18.11 -1.57
CA GLU A 24 16.85 -19.39 -1.03
C GLU A 24 16.30 -19.21 0.40
N ASP A 25 17.04 -18.54 1.28
CA ASP A 25 16.59 -18.21 2.64
C ASP A 25 15.28 -17.40 2.65
N LEU A 26 15.15 -16.42 1.74
CA LEU A 26 13.92 -15.63 1.60
C LEU A 26 12.75 -16.48 1.11
N ARG A 27 12.99 -17.48 0.26
CA ARG A 27 11.97 -18.42 -0.19
C ARG A 27 11.48 -19.28 0.96
N ASP A 28 12.40 -19.84 1.73
CA ASP A 28 12.07 -20.67 2.90
C ASP A 28 11.26 -19.88 3.93
N LEU A 29 11.63 -18.61 4.18
CA LEU A 29 10.86 -17.72 5.04
C LEU A 29 9.45 -17.46 4.47
N SER A 30 9.35 -17.21 3.16
CA SER A 30 8.07 -17.00 2.49
C SER A 30 7.16 -18.22 2.61
N GLU A 31 7.68 -19.43 2.42
CA GLU A 31 6.92 -20.67 2.55
C GLU A 31 6.40 -20.89 3.98
N GLN A 32 7.23 -20.56 4.98
CA GLN A 32 6.83 -20.63 6.40
C GLN A 32 5.75 -19.59 6.75
N MET A 33 5.82 -18.40 6.15
CA MET A 33 4.86 -17.31 6.40
C MET A 33 3.57 -17.43 5.56
N GLU A 34 3.59 -18.13 4.42
CA GLU A 34 2.45 -18.30 3.52
C GLU A 34 1.14 -18.70 4.25
N PRO A 35 1.10 -19.75 5.09
CA PRO A 35 -0.14 -20.17 5.75
C PRO A 35 -0.69 -19.08 6.69
N ALA A 36 0.18 -18.40 7.45
CA ALA A 36 -0.22 -17.32 8.35
C ALA A 36 -0.73 -16.10 7.58
N LEU A 37 -0.07 -15.73 6.47
CA LEU A 37 -0.52 -14.66 5.59
C LEU A 37 -1.86 -14.98 4.95
N ARG A 38 -2.07 -16.24 4.54
CA ARG A 38 -3.34 -16.71 3.98
C ARG A 38 -4.46 -16.64 5.00
N GLU A 39 -4.25 -17.09 6.23
CA GLU A 39 -5.22 -17.02 7.32
C GLU A 39 -5.55 -15.56 7.68
N PHE A 40 -4.53 -14.71 7.77
CA PHE A 40 -4.71 -13.28 7.99
C PHE A 40 -5.54 -12.64 6.86
N ALA A 41 -5.22 -12.93 5.60
CA ALA A 41 -5.97 -12.41 4.46
C ALA A 41 -7.43 -12.91 4.43
N GLN A 42 -7.71 -14.12 4.90
CA GLN A 42 -9.09 -14.62 4.99
C GLN A 42 -9.85 -13.99 6.15
N THR A 43 -9.20 -13.80 7.29
CA THR A 43 -9.84 -13.32 8.53
C THR A 43 -9.98 -11.80 8.55
N MET A 44 -8.93 -11.09 8.16
CA MET A 44 -8.84 -9.63 8.19
C MET A 44 -9.01 -8.98 6.81
N GLY A 45 -8.92 -9.74 5.72
CA GLY A 45 -8.99 -9.19 4.36
C GLY A 45 -10.28 -8.46 4.02
N PRO A 46 -11.48 -8.99 4.34
CA PRO A 46 -12.73 -8.26 4.09
C PRO A 46 -12.78 -6.91 4.80
N ALA A 47 -12.44 -6.90 6.10
CA ALA A 47 -12.41 -5.67 6.89
C ALA A 47 -11.34 -4.68 6.39
N LEU A 48 -10.17 -5.18 5.97
CA LEU A 48 -9.12 -4.35 5.39
C LEU A 48 -9.54 -3.75 4.04
N LYS A 49 -10.23 -4.53 3.20
CA LYS A 49 -10.78 -4.05 1.92
C LYS A 49 -11.78 -2.92 2.16
N GLU A 50 -12.74 -3.12 3.07
CA GLU A 50 -13.71 -2.09 3.44
C GLU A 50 -13.04 -0.83 4.00
N LEU A 51 -11.98 -1.01 4.80
CA LEU A 51 -11.18 0.11 5.30
C LEU A 51 -10.50 0.86 4.15
N MET A 52 -9.88 0.16 3.20
CA MET A 52 -9.24 0.79 2.04
C MET A 52 -10.26 1.51 1.15
N GLU A 53 -11.47 0.97 0.98
CA GLU A 53 -12.56 1.65 0.27
C GLU A 53 -13.00 2.94 0.98
N LYS A 54 -13.05 2.95 2.31
CA LYS A 54 -13.40 4.14 3.11
C LYS A 54 -12.29 5.18 3.16
N VAL A 55 -11.03 4.75 3.21
CA VAL A 55 -9.84 5.61 3.31
C VAL A 55 -9.45 6.18 1.94
N GLY A 56 -9.73 5.46 0.85
CA GLY A 56 -9.36 5.86 -0.50
C GLY A 56 -7.84 5.79 -0.72
N ASP A 57 -7.21 6.93 -1.00
CA ASP A 57 -5.76 6.98 -1.23
C ASP A 57 -4.99 7.04 0.11
N ILE A 58 -4.35 5.93 0.46
CA ILE A 58 -3.53 5.81 1.67
C ILE A 58 -2.33 6.77 1.68
N ASN A 59 -1.87 7.25 0.51
CA ASN A 59 -0.80 8.24 0.46
C ASN A 59 -1.21 9.59 1.04
N MET A 60 -2.50 9.88 1.13
CA MET A 60 -3.02 11.09 1.77
C MET A 60 -2.92 11.05 3.30
N TYR A 61 -2.39 9.98 3.90
CA TYR A 61 -2.30 9.84 5.34
C TYR A 61 -0.85 9.68 5.81
N HIS A 62 -0.61 10.10 7.05
CA HIS A 62 0.62 9.82 7.79
C HIS A 62 0.69 8.35 8.21
N PRO A 63 1.89 7.84 8.55
CA PRO A 63 2.03 6.54 9.17
C PRO A 63 1.16 6.40 10.43
N PRO A 64 0.68 5.19 10.74
CA PRO A 64 -0.15 4.93 11.91
C PRO A 64 0.58 5.27 13.23
N GLU A 65 -0.13 5.94 14.14
CA GLU A 65 0.34 6.28 15.49
C GLU A 65 -0.40 5.42 16.53
N MET A 66 0.33 4.74 17.40
CA MET A 66 -0.24 3.92 18.49
C MET A 66 -0.48 4.78 19.73
N LEU A 67 -1.72 4.78 20.21
CA LEU A 67 -2.10 5.47 21.44
C LEU A 67 -1.82 4.62 22.70
N PRO A 68 -1.71 5.21 23.90
CA PRO A 68 -1.47 4.48 25.13
C PRO A 68 -2.53 3.42 25.49
N ASN A 69 -3.74 3.53 24.94
CA ASN A 69 -4.82 2.55 25.10
C ASN A 69 -4.77 1.39 24.09
N GLY A 70 -3.83 1.42 23.13
CA GLY A 70 -3.71 0.40 22.09
C GLY A 70 -4.47 0.70 20.80
N ASP A 71 -5.20 1.82 20.73
CA ASP A 71 -5.84 2.25 19.49
C ASP A 71 -4.80 2.78 18.49
N ILE A 72 -5.11 2.66 17.20
CA ILE A 72 -4.30 3.20 16.12
C ILE A 72 -5.03 4.38 15.50
N ILE A 73 -4.34 5.52 15.37
CA ILE A 73 -4.86 6.68 14.63
C ILE A 73 -4.10 6.85 13.31
N LEU A 74 -4.85 7.16 12.25
CA LEU A 74 -4.30 7.45 10.92
C LEU A 74 -4.66 8.89 10.55
N ARG A 75 -3.70 9.81 10.70
CA ARG A 75 -3.93 11.24 10.44
C ARG A 75 -3.80 11.53 8.95
N ARG A 76 -4.75 12.26 8.38
CA ARG A 76 -4.60 12.76 7.00
C ARG A 76 -3.44 13.77 6.97
N LYS A 77 -2.59 13.69 5.96
CA LYS A 77 -1.60 14.73 5.64
C LYS A 77 -2.37 16.01 5.33
N ASP A 78 -1.86 17.15 5.77
CA ASP A 78 -2.46 18.47 5.56
C ASP A 78 -2.48 18.82 4.07
N ASP A 79 -3.44 18.28 3.33
CA ASP A 79 -3.91 18.80 2.06
C ASP A 79 -5.10 19.73 2.38
N PRO A 80 -5.07 21.01 1.96
CA PRO A 80 -6.20 21.90 2.19
C PRO A 80 -7.45 21.26 1.60
N LEU A 81 -8.45 20.96 2.44
CA LEU A 81 -9.74 20.53 1.94
C LEU A 81 -10.21 21.60 0.93
N PRO A 82 -10.56 21.23 -0.32
CA PRO A 82 -11.33 22.15 -1.14
C PRO A 82 -12.57 22.53 -0.31
N PRO A 83 -12.90 23.83 -0.22
CA PRO A 83 -14.03 24.28 0.57
C PRO A 83 -15.29 23.51 0.12
N PRO A 84 -16.19 23.15 1.05
CA PRO A 84 -17.40 22.44 0.70
C PRO A 84 -18.11 23.19 -0.43
N GLU A 85 -18.41 22.48 -1.53
CA GLU A 85 -19.18 23.06 -2.62
C GLU A 85 -20.49 23.60 -2.04
N PRO A 86 -20.84 24.86 -2.32
CA PRO A 86 -22.07 25.42 -1.80
C PRO A 86 -23.24 24.53 -2.24
N PRO A 87 -24.26 24.32 -1.39
CA PRO A 87 -25.43 23.55 -1.77
C PRO A 87 -25.97 24.15 -3.07
N ALA A 88 -26.16 23.30 -4.08
CA ALA A 88 -26.76 23.73 -5.32
C ALA A 88 -28.07 24.46 -4.97
N GLU A 89 -28.12 25.77 -5.25
CA GLU A 89 -29.36 26.52 -5.16
C GLU A 89 -30.33 25.84 -6.11
N SER A 90 -31.25 25.05 -5.56
CA SER A 90 -32.47 24.66 -6.25
C SER A 90 -33.13 25.97 -6.69
N ALA A 91 -33.05 26.27 -7.99
CA ALA A 91 -33.64 27.46 -8.57
C ALA A 91 -35.11 27.58 -8.11
N PRO A 92 -35.55 28.76 -7.63
CA PRO A 92 -36.90 28.92 -7.13
C PRO A 92 -37.89 28.97 -8.30
N GLY A 93 -38.75 27.95 -8.37
CA GLY A 93 -40.14 28.01 -8.82
C GLY A 93 -40.46 28.55 -10.21
N GLU A 94 -40.77 27.64 -11.14
CA GLU A 94 -41.88 27.85 -12.07
C GLU A 94 -43.01 26.91 -11.66
N VAL A 95 -43.97 27.43 -10.90
CA VAL A 95 -45.32 26.88 -10.85
C VAL A 95 -46.10 27.58 -11.96
N GLU A 96 -46.29 26.88 -13.08
CA GLU A 96 -47.24 27.29 -14.13
C GLU A 96 -48.65 27.29 -13.54
N LEU A 97 -49.32 28.45 -13.61
CA LEU A 97 -50.74 28.64 -13.34
C LEU A 97 -51.54 28.54 -14.63
#